data_AF-A0A2P4P4J7-F1
#
_entry.id   AF-A0A2P4P4J7-F1
#
_cell.length_a   1.000
_cell.length_b   1.000
_cell.length_c   1.000
_cell.angle_alpha   90.00
_cell.angle_beta   90.00
_cell.angle_gamma   90.00
#
_symmetry.space_group_name_H-M   'P 1'
#
loop_
_entity.id
_entity.type
_entity.pdbx_description
1 polymer ?
#
loop_
_entity_poly.entity_id
_entity_poly.type
_entity_poly.pdbx_seq_one_letter_code
_entity_poly.pdbx_strand_id
1 'polypeptide(L)'
;MNSYPGQDTLISYLKKQSNKSYRGFLILHKNVVVASVTSDLKWYDLENTWASNYIREVEKIFTDQQEVIETLKQKSVNFGGEIDYVPSFTTK
;
A
#
# COMPACT_ATOMS: atom_id res chain seq x y z
N MET A 1 7.29 -18.51 4.59
CA MET A 1 7.01 -17.10 4.24
C MET A 1 7.94 -16.24 5.06
N ASN A 2 8.80 -15.44 4.42
CA ASN A 2 9.75 -14.60 5.14
C ASN A 2 9.01 -13.38 5.70
N SER A 3 9.01 -13.26 7.03
CA SER A 3 8.51 -12.07 7.72
C SER A 3 9.53 -10.94 7.58
N TYR A 4 9.07 -9.71 7.34
CA TYR A 4 9.93 -8.52 7.26
C TYR A 4 9.57 -7.50 8.34
N PRO A 5 10.54 -6.68 8.80
CA PRO A 5 10.29 -5.66 9.83
C PRO A 5 9.13 -4.74 9.44
N GLY A 6 8.12 -4.65 10.30
CA GLY A 6 6.93 -3.83 10.10
C GLY A 6 5.80 -4.46 9.27
N GLN A 7 5.91 -5.73 8.88
CA GLN A 7 4.84 -6.44 8.17
C GLN A 7 3.51 -6.45 8.94
N ASP A 8 3.54 -6.72 10.26
CA ASP A 8 2.33 -6.74 11.08
C ASP A 8 1.65 -5.36 11.16
N THR A 9 2.44 -4.29 11.21
CA THR A 9 1.95 -2.91 11.17
C THR A 9 1.22 -2.65 9.85
N LEU A 10 1.80 -3.07 8.73
CA LEU A 10 1.17 -2.91 7.42
C LEU A 10 -0.14 -3.71 7.33
N ILE A 11 -0.14 -4.97 7.73
CA ILE A 11 -1.33 -5.83 7.69
C ILE A 11 -2.44 -5.22 8.58
N SER A 12 -2.08 -4.74 9.77
CA SER A 12 -3.00 -4.08 10.70
C SER A 12 -3.60 -2.81 10.10
N TYR A 13 -2.78 -1.98 9.45
CA TYR A 13 -3.24 -0.79 8.73
C TYR A 13 -4.22 -1.15 7.62
N LEU A 14 -3.89 -2.12 6.77
CA LEU A 14 -4.73 -2.54 5.65
C LEU A 14 -6.09 -3.08 6.11
N LYS A 15 -6.13 -3.81 7.22
CA LYS A 15 -7.37 -4.36 7.81
C LYS A 15 -8.25 -3.29 8.47
N LYS A 16 -7.65 -2.27 9.08
CA LYS A 16 -8.37 -1.25 9.86
C LYS A 16 -8.80 -0.05 9.04
N GLN A 17 -8.02 0.34 8.03
CA GLN A 17 -8.24 1.59 7.34
C GLN A 17 -9.27 1.44 6.21
N SER A 18 -10.29 2.30 6.24
CA SER A 18 -11.30 2.41 5.17
C SER A 18 -10.64 2.86 3.86
N ASN A 19 -9.76 3.86 3.92
CA ASN A 19 -8.95 4.34 2.80
C ASN A 19 -7.53 3.74 2.84
N LYS A 20 -7.25 2.79 1.95
CA LYS A 20 -5.99 2.05 1.87
C LYS A 20 -4.97 2.82 1.02
N SER A 21 -4.54 3.97 1.51
CA SER A 21 -3.52 4.79 0.88
C SER A 21 -2.11 4.39 1.32
N TYR A 22 -1.22 4.09 0.37
CA TYR A 22 0.21 3.85 0.66
C TYR A 22 0.89 5.11 1.23
N ARG A 23 0.61 6.29 0.66
CA ARG A 23 1.14 7.55 1.20
C ARG A 23 0.62 7.82 2.62
N GLY A 24 -0.64 7.48 2.89
CA GLY A 24 -1.21 7.53 4.25
C GLY A 24 -0.48 6.61 5.21
N PHE A 25 -0.19 5.38 4.80
CA PHE A 25 0.61 4.43 5.58
C PHE A 25 2.01 4.99 5.91
N LEU A 26 2.72 5.54 4.92
CA LEU A 26 4.05 6.09 5.12
C LEU A 26 4.07 7.26 6.12
N ILE A 27 3.05 8.13 6.08
CA ILE A 27 2.94 9.27 6.99
C ILE A 27 2.66 8.80 8.42
N LEU A 28 1.69 7.89 8.59
CA LEU A 28 1.24 7.41 9.90
C LEU A 28 2.26 6.49 10.58
N HIS A 29 3.00 5.70 9.79
CA HIS A 29 3.94 4.69 10.28
C HIS A 29 5.39 4.98 9.89
N LYS A 30 5.74 6.26 9.72
CA LYS A 30 7.09 6.71 9.35
C LYS A 30 8.17 6.11 10.24
N ASN A 31 7.93 6.03 11.55
CA ASN A 31 8.87 5.44 12.50
C ASN A 31 9.17 3.97 12.20
N VAL A 32 8.16 3.19 11.81
CA VAL A 32 8.31 1.77 11.44
C VAL A 32 9.08 1.64 10.13
N VAL A 33 8.76 2.47 9.13
CA VAL A 33 9.44 2.48 7.84
C VAL A 33 10.91 2.87 8.02
N VAL A 34 11.21 3.92 8.78
CA VAL A 34 12.59 4.37 9.04
C VAL A 34 13.36 3.35 9.88
N ALA A 35 12.72 2.72 10.88
CA ALA A 35 13.37 1.69 11.70
C ALA A 35 13.66 0.39 10.91
N SER A 36 12.96 0.15 9.80
CA SER A 36 13.23 -0.98 8.90
C SER A 36 14.42 -0.75 7.96
N VAL A 37 15.02 0.46 7.96
CA VAL A 37 16.24 0.77 7.21
C VAL A 37 17.42 0.08 7.88
N THR A 38 18.09 -0.81 7.15
CA THR A 38 19.39 -1.33 7.54
C THR A 38 20.49 -0.40 7.01
N SER A 39 21.70 -0.49 7.57
CA SER A 39 22.87 0.32 7.16
C SER A 39 23.19 0.25 5.68
N ASP A 40 22.77 -0.83 5.01
CA ASP A 40 23.16 -1.16 3.64
C ASP A 40 22.05 -0.83 2.62
N LEU A 41 20.85 -0.44 3.10
CA LEU A 41 19.68 -0.16 2.26
C LEU A 41 19.65 1.32 1.86
N LYS A 42 19.81 1.60 0.57
CA LYS A 42 19.62 2.95 0.04
C LYS A 42 18.15 3.34 0.15
N TRP A 43 17.87 4.63 0.37
CA TRP A 43 16.51 5.16 0.48
C TRP A 43 15.61 4.81 -0.71
N TYR A 44 16.17 4.76 -1.92
CA TYR A 44 15.44 4.34 -3.13
C TYR A 44 15.02 2.86 -3.07
N ASP A 45 15.93 2.00 -2.60
CA ASP A 45 15.65 0.57 -2.45
C ASP A 45 14.61 0.32 -1.35
N LEU A 46 14.59 1.18 -0.31
CA LEU A 46 13.60 1.14 0.75
C LEU A 46 12.19 1.47 0.23
N GLU A 47 12.05 2.55 -0.55
CA GLU A 47 10.77 2.96 -1.12
C GLU A 47 10.19 1.87 -2.04
N ASN A 48 11.01 1.32 -2.93
CA ASN A 48 10.62 0.23 -3.82
C ASN A 48 10.22 -1.04 -3.05
N THR A 49 10.97 -1.36 -1.99
CA THR A 49 10.69 -2.53 -1.14
C THR A 49 9.35 -2.38 -0.42
N TRP A 50 9.10 -1.22 0.18
CA TRP A 50 7.85 -0.97 0.89
C TRP A 50 6.64 -0.89 -0.05
N ALA A 51 6.80 -0.32 -1.25
CA ALA A 51 5.75 -0.31 -2.27
C ALA A 51 5.41 -1.75 -2.73
N SER A 52 6.43 -2.56 -2.98
CA SER A 52 6.27 -3.97 -3.37
C SER A 52 5.59 -4.80 -2.28
N ASN A 53 6.01 -4.59 -1.03
CA ASN A 53 5.40 -5.22 0.13
C ASN A 53 3.93 -4.77 0.32
N TYR A 54 3.63 -3.49 0.12
CA TYR A 54 2.28 -2.96 0.18
C TYR A 54 1.36 -3.65 -0.82
N ILE A 55 1.76 -3.71 -2.09
CA ILE A 55 0.99 -4.38 -3.16
C ILE A 55 0.79 -5.85 -2.81
N ARG A 56 1.85 -6.55 -2.42
CA ARG A 56 1.78 -7.98 -2.08
C ARG A 56 0.80 -8.27 -0.94
N GLU A 57 0.84 -7.48 0.13
CA GLU A 57 -0.06 -7.71 1.26
C GLU A 57 -1.51 -7.27 0.94
N VAL A 58 -1.70 -6.24 0.12
CA VAL A 58 -3.02 -5.89 -0.45
C VAL A 58 -3.57 -7.07 -1.26
N GLU A 59 -2.79 -7.61 -2.20
CA GLU A 59 -3.22 -8.72 -3.06
C GLU A 59 -3.58 -9.97 -2.25
N LYS A 60 -2.85 -10.27 -1.17
CA LYS A 60 -3.15 -11.40 -0.27
C LYS A 60 -4.37 -11.19 0.62
N ILE A 61 -4.60 -9.97 1.12
CA ILE A 61 -5.69 -9.68 2.05
C ILE A 61 -7.01 -9.49 1.30
N PHE A 62 -6.93 -8.93 0.10
CA PHE A 62 -8.09 -8.60 -0.74
C PHE A 62 -8.17 -9.49 -1.97
N THR A 63 -7.66 -10.72 -1.88
CA THR A 63 -7.68 -11.72 -2.97
C THR A 63 -9.11 -11.98 -3.47
N ASP A 64 -10.12 -11.81 -2.62
CA ASP A 64 -11.55 -11.95 -2.97
C ASP A 64 -12.14 -10.68 -3.62
N GLN A 65 -11.36 -9.61 -3.73
CA GLN A 65 -11.70 -8.34 -4.37
C GLN A 65 -10.86 -8.15 -5.64
N GLN A 66 -10.85 -9.16 -6.51
CA GLN A 66 -10.15 -9.16 -7.80
C GLN A 66 -10.42 -7.86 -8.60
N GLU A 67 -11.64 -7.34 -8.51
CA GLU A 67 -12.09 -6.08 -9.12
C GLU A 67 -11.32 -4.85 -8.60
N VAL A 68 -10.98 -4.78 -7.31
CA VAL A 68 -10.18 -3.69 -6.72
C VAL A 68 -8.73 -3.75 -7.21
N ILE A 69 -8.18 -4.96 -7.35
CA ILE A 69 -6.81 -5.17 -7.87
C ILE A 69 -6.74 -4.80 -9.35
N GLU A 70 -7.73 -5.17 -10.16
CA GLU A 70 -7.83 -4.80 -11.58
C GLU A 70 -8.00 -3.29 -11.75
N THR A 71 -8.79 -2.64 -10.89
CA THR A 71 -8.98 -1.18 -10.90
C THR A 71 -7.69 -0.45 -10.55
N LEU A 72 -6.91 -0.94 -9.57
CA LEU A 72 -5.61 -0.36 -9.22
C LEU A 72 -4.57 -0.57 -10.34
N LYS A 73 -4.59 -1.72 -11.01
CA LYS A 73 -3.73 -2.02 -12.19
C LYS A 73 -4.09 -1.15 -13.40
N GLN A 74 -5.37 -0.93 -13.68
CA GLN A 74 -5.79 0.02 -14.72
C GLN A 74 -5.40 1.46 -14.38
N LYS A 75 -5.55 1.86 -13.12
CA LYS A 75 -5.16 3.20 -12.68
C LYS A 75 -3.65 3.41 -12.77
N SER A 76 -2.83 2.39 -12.49
CA SER A 76 -1.37 2.44 -12.67
C SER A 76 -0.95 2.64 -14.14
N VAL A 77 -1.72 2.07 -15.08
CA VAL A 77 -1.53 2.26 -16.53
C VAL A 77 -1.99 3.65 -16.99
N ASN A 78 -2.99 4.23 -16.32
CA ASN A 78 -3.60 5.52 -16.69
C ASN A 78 -2.99 6.77 -16.02
N PHE A 79 -1.93 6.67 -15.19
CA PHE A 79 -1.25 7.85 -14.62
C PHE A 79 -0.51 8.74 -15.65
N GLY A 80 -0.68 8.51 -16.95
CA GLY A 80 -0.41 9.50 -17.99
C GLY A 80 -1.52 10.57 -18.14
N GLY A 81 -2.66 10.43 -17.46
CA GLY A 81 -3.79 11.36 -17.55
C GLY A 81 -4.38 11.69 -16.18
N GLU A 82 -4.32 12.98 -15.85
CA GLU A 82 -4.94 13.66 -14.71
C GLU A 82 -6.42 13.28 -14.52
N ILE A 83 -6.84 12.96 -13.29
CA ILE A 83 -8.23 13.25 -12.86
C ILE A 83 -8.39 13.25 -11.33
N ASP A 84 -9.01 14.34 -10.89
CA ASP A 84 -9.60 14.59 -9.57
C ASP A 84 -10.54 13.46 -9.12
N TYR A 85 -10.47 13.08 -7.84
CA TYR A 85 -11.34 12.06 -7.27
C TYR A 85 -12.30 12.64 -6.22
N VAL A 86 -13.60 12.44 -6.42
CA VAL A 86 -14.65 12.49 -5.38
C VAL A 86 -15.41 11.15 -5.40
N PRO A 87 -15.39 10.35 -4.32
CA PRO A 87 -16.26 9.18 -4.22
C PRO A 87 -17.60 9.52 -3.59
N SER A 88 -18.68 9.35 -4.35
CA SER A 88 -20.01 9.13 -3.79
C SER A 88 -20.20 7.63 -3.55
N PHE A 89 -20.21 7.21 -2.28
CA PHE A 89 -20.75 5.91 -1.90
C PHE A 89 -22.24 6.08 -1.60
N THR A 90 -23.11 5.59 -2.47
CA THR A 90 -24.53 5.42 -2.17
C THR A 90 -24.75 3.97 -1.76
N THR A 91 -25.01 3.76 -0.48
CA THR A 91 -25.49 2.49 0.07
C THR A 91 -26.98 2.35 -0.26
N LYS A 92 -27.38 1.18 -0.76
CA LYS A 92 -28.79 0.80 -0.97
C LYS A 92 -29.53 0.68 0.36
#